data_AF-A0A973NY21-F1
#
_entry.id   AF-A0A973NY21-F1
#
_cell.length_a   1.000
_cell.length_b   1.000
_cell.length_c   1.000
_cell.angle_alpha   90.00
_cell.angle_beta   90.00
_cell.angle_gamma   90.00
#
_symmetry.space_group_name_H-M   'P 1'
#
loop_
_entity.id
_entity.type
_entity.pdbx_description
1 polymer ?
#
loop_
_entity_poly.entity_id
_entity_poly.type
_entity_poly.pdbx_seq_one_letter_code
_entity_poly.pdbx_strand_id
1 'polypeptide(L)'
;PPLRHCLRAAAARPTLAALAAGLPAPPERAAGYLRSLVASGLLLLQPDFDDHGIDPLRQLAERVPELVPVREGLHTYGSAKGADRVVLGAALHERLRDAGITGKLRDVVTEQSVIPGVVVEAGLPSWQDALDDLALACRLLAVFDHTLPFKLAVAAFIRERFGAQAPVPFDRFYAELVRDGHEARRLHPAAVAFDMTGLTATLAASPVAEVRHLVDLVAEVRRALPDRQRIEQVLDALPAWVRPVGSVAVYAQRDGEELIVNAVNSGFGRARSQVRRLLHHVEADPLPVDAVYPCAPVYAEFTQTLATSLNQREAALPDRLDYPPPARLTVGLDGDGLPALFDGGPVVRPVHGGLSYERQLPPVMALLIEAFGENPLLLRPDQPLQHDASAGSGQGRVLHAPRLSIGQVVLRRATWVAQPGTLPRRAAGQSDADFLLTLTTWLTGHGLPPRFFVSVLRTGTVPAGSFAGDRSRKPMYVDIGSPPLVLAFERLAGDPAAAAVFQEVTPKPETALLDHQGVPRVTEYVIELNCRGDQE
;
A
#
# COMPACT_ATOMS: atom_id res chain seq x y z
N PRO A 1 -22.62 -3.79 -37.78
CA PRO A 1 -21.77 -4.69 -38.61
C PRO A 1 -20.25 -4.43 -38.50
N PRO A 2 -19.74 -3.19 -38.70
CA PRO A 2 -18.29 -2.94 -38.71
C PRO A 2 -17.63 -3.12 -37.34
N LEU A 3 -18.30 -2.70 -36.24
CA LEU A 3 -17.76 -2.87 -34.88
C LEU A 3 -17.55 -4.35 -34.52
N ARG A 4 -18.56 -5.21 -34.71
CA ARG A 4 -18.44 -6.65 -34.39
C ARG A 4 -17.34 -7.34 -35.19
N HIS A 5 -17.18 -6.99 -36.47
CA HIS A 5 -16.11 -7.53 -37.29
C HIS A 5 -14.74 -7.05 -36.79
N CYS A 6 -14.61 -5.76 -36.52
CA CYS A 6 -13.39 -5.16 -35.98
C CYS A 6 -12.99 -5.78 -34.62
N LEU A 7 -13.92 -5.93 -33.68
CA LEU A 7 -13.65 -6.55 -32.37
C LEU A 7 -13.24 -8.03 -32.50
N ARG A 8 -13.84 -8.78 -33.43
CA ARG A 8 -13.44 -10.17 -33.70
C ARG A 8 -12.04 -10.24 -34.31
N ALA A 9 -11.73 -9.38 -35.28
CA ALA A 9 -10.40 -9.31 -35.89
C ALA A 9 -9.33 -8.87 -34.87
N ALA A 10 -9.68 -7.96 -33.96
CA ALA A 10 -8.79 -7.51 -32.88
C ALA A 10 -8.46 -8.62 -31.86
N ALA A 11 -9.26 -9.69 -31.77
CA ALA A 11 -8.98 -10.81 -30.86
C ALA A 11 -7.67 -11.55 -31.19
N ALA A 12 -7.21 -11.47 -32.45
CA ALA A 12 -5.91 -11.98 -32.88
C ALA A 12 -4.72 -11.03 -32.53
N ARG A 13 -4.98 -9.94 -31.79
CA ARG A 13 -4.00 -8.91 -31.40
C ARG A 13 -3.15 -8.36 -32.58
N PRO A 14 -3.74 -7.96 -33.72
CA PRO A 14 -3.00 -7.41 -34.85
C PRO A 14 -2.45 -6.01 -34.54
N THR A 15 -1.50 -5.53 -35.35
CA THR A 15 -1.13 -4.11 -35.34
C THR A 15 -2.30 -3.25 -35.84
N LEU A 16 -2.34 -1.97 -35.43
CA LEU A 16 -3.36 -1.04 -35.93
C LEU A 16 -3.35 -0.92 -37.46
N ALA A 17 -2.16 -0.98 -38.09
CA ALA A 17 -2.03 -0.95 -39.54
C ALA A 17 -2.65 -2.20 -40.20
N ALA A 18 -2.39 -3.39 -39.65
CA ALA A 18 -2.99 -4.63 -40.15
C ALA A 18 -4.51 -4.64 -39.95
N LEU A 19 -5.00 -4.16 -38.80
CA LEU A 19 -6.43 -4.06 -38.54
C LEU A 19 -7.11 -3.04 -39.47
N ALA A 20 -6.46 -1.91 -39.77
CA ALA A 20 -6.96 -0.91 -40.70
C ALA A 20 -7.06 -1.46 -42.13
N ALA A 21 -6.03 -2.20 -42.59
CA ALA A 21 -6.00 -2.80 -43.91
C ALA A 21 -7.10 -3.87 -44.11
N GLY A 22 -7.53 -4.54 -43.03
CA GLY A 22 -8.62 -5.52 -43.07
C GLY A 22 -10.03 -4.91 -43.12
N LEU A 23 -10.19 -3.59 -42.95
CA LEU A 23 -11.49 -2.94 -43.01
C LEU A 23 -11.86 -2.59 -44.46
N PRO A 24 -13.10 -2.87 -44.92
CA PRO A 24 -13.57 -2.52 -46.26
C PRO A 24 -13.94 -1.03 -46.34
N ALA A 25 -12.97 -0.14 -46.12
CA ALA A 25 -13.10 1.31 -46.15
C ALA A 25 -11.80 1.97 -46.63
N PRO A 26 -11.85 3.20 -47.18
CA PRO A 26 -10.66 3.96 -47.51
C PRO A 26 -9.72 4.09 -46.29
N PRO A 27 -8.38 4.02 -46.47
CA PRO A 27 -7.41 3.97 -45.37
C PRO A 27 -7.60 5.06 -44.30
N GLU A 28 -7.86 6.30 -44.71
CA GLU A 28 -8.07 7.41 -43.78
C GLU A 28 -9.33 7.24 -42.92
N ARG A 29 -10.42 6.74 -43.51
CA ARG A 29 -11.68 6.46 -42.80
C ARG A 29 -11.52 5.27 -41.85
N ALA A 30 -10.82 4.23 -42.29
CA ALA A 30 -10.49 3.07 -41.44
C ALA A 30 -9.64 3.49 -40.23
N ALA A 31 -8.59 4.29 -40.45
CA ALA A 31 -7.74 4.80 -39.40
C ALA A 31 -8.50 5.75 -38.44
N GLY A 32 -9.34 6.64 -38.97
CA GLY A 32 -10.20 7.51 -38.15
C GLY A 32 -11.18 6.71 -37.29
N TYR A 33 -11.78 5.66 -37.84
CA TYR A 33 -12.66 4.76 -37.10
C TYR A 33 -11.91 4.03 -35.99
N LEU A 34 -10.74 3.42 -36.27
CA LEU A 34 -9.95 2.75 -35.25
C LEU A 34 -9.49 3.71 -34.15
N ARG A 35 -9.10 4.95 -34.48
CA ARG A 35 -8.79 5.98 -33.47
C ARG A 35 -9.99 6.26 -32.58
N SER A 36 -11.21 6.32 -33.13
CA SER A 36 -12.41 6.49 -32.31
C SER A 36 -12.67 5.30 -31.38
N LEU A 37 -12.39 4.07 -31.82
CA LEU A 37 -12.52 2.87 -30.99
C LEU A 37 -11.49 2.85 -29.87
N VAL A 38 -10.23 3.19 -30.15
CA VAL A 38 -9.18 3.35 -29.15
C VAL A 38 -9.55 4.45 -28.15
N ALA A 39 -9.97 5.63 -28.63
CA ALA A 39 -10.38 6.73 -27.77
C ALA A 39 -11.59 6.40 -26.90
N SER A 40 -12.50 5.54 -27.38
CA SER A 40 -13.64 5.04 -26.60
C SER A 40 -13.31 3.89 -25.65
N GLY A 41 -12.09 3.34 -25.68
CA GLY A 41 -11.67 2.18 -24.89
C GLY A 41 -12.21 0.84 -25.38
N LEU A 42 -12.87 0.78 -26.55
CA LEU A 42 -13.34 -0.46 -27.17
C LEU A 42 -12.20 -1.27 -27.80
N LEU A 43 -11.09 -0.61 -28.13
CA LEU A 43 -9.82 -1.24 -28.47
C LEU A 43 -8.75 -0.73 -27.51
N LEU A 44 -7.90 -1.62 -27.06
CA LEU A 44 -6.77 -1.29 -26.20
C LEU A 44 -5.47 -1.50 -26.96
N LEU A 45 -4.56 -0.56 -26.79
CA LEU A 45 -3.23 -0.66 -27.36
C LEU A 45 -2.33 -1.33 -26.33
N GLN A 46 -1.67 -2.40 -26.76
CA GLN A 46 -0.59 -2.99 -26.00
C GLN A 46 0.72 -2.42 -26.56
N PRO A 47 1.56 -1.77 -25.73
CA PRO A 47 2.86 -1.35 -26.17
C PRO A 47 3.70 -2.57 -26.58
N ASP A 48 4.46 -2.42 -27.65
CA ASP A 48 5.39 -3.40 -28.21
C ASP A 48 6.81 -3.20 -27.66
N PHE A 49 6.93 -2.70 -26.44
CA PHE A 49 8.18 -2.55 -25.69
C PHE A 49 7.97 -3.00 -24.25
N ASP A 50 9.07 -3.40 -23.60
CA ASP A 50 9.04 -3.81 -22.20
C ASP A 50 9.07 -2.57 -21.28
N ASP A 51 7.91 -2.21 -20.73
CA ASP A 51 7.74 -1.11 -19.79
C ASP A 51 8.24 -1.42 -18.37
N HIS A 52 8.47 -2.70 -18.08
CA HIS A 52 9.12 -3.18 -16.86
C HIS A 52 10.65 -3.22 -16.98
N GLY A 53 11.20 -3.09 -18.18
CA GLY A 53 12.64 -3.12 -18.41
C GLY A 53 13.43 -2.05 -17.65
N ILE A 54 14.75 -2.23 -17.60
CA ILE A 54 15.68 -1.30 -16.92
C ILE A 54 15.77 0.06 -17.63
N ASP A 55 15.65 0.10 -18.96
CA ASP A 55 15.68 1.33 -19.76
C ASP A 55 14.59 1.30 -20.85
N PRO A 56 13.31 1.46 -20.49
CA PRO A 56 12.21 1.50 -21.47
C PRO A 56 12.34 2.68 -22.44
N LEU A 57 12.96 3.77 -22.01
CA LEU A 57 13.17 4.95 -22.84
C LEU A 57 14.18 4.69 -23.97
N ARG A 58 15.16 3.81 -23.79
CA ARG A 58 16.02 3.33 -24.88
C ARG A 58 15.21 2.67 -26.00
N GLN A 59 14.35 1.73 -25.65
CA GLN A 59 13.50 1.03 -26.62
C GLN A 59 12.61 2.00 -27.39
N LEU A 60 12.09 3.02 -26.70
CA LEU A 60 11.32 4.09 -27.32
C LEU A 60 12.18 5.01 -28.21
N ALA A 61 13.39 5.39 -27.76
CA ALA A 61 14.28 6.27 -28.51
C ALA A 61 14.81 5.62 -29.80
N GLU A 62 14.90 4.29 -29.86
CA GLU A 62 15.19 3.54 -31.09
C GLU A 62 14.10 3.70 -32.16
N ARG A 63 12.86 4.03 -31.76
CA ARG A 63 11.69 4.23 -32.63
C ARG A 63 11.34 5.70 -32.84
N VAL A 64 11.63 6.54 -31.86
CA VAL A 64 11.33 7.98 -31.82
C VAL A 64 12.64 8.72 -31.51
N PRO A 65 13.47 9.01 -32.54
CA PRO A 65 14.80 9.62 -32.36
C PRO A 65 14.78 10.94 -31.57
N GLU A 66 13.65 11.66 -31.57
CA GLU A 66 13.42 12.88 -30.80
C GLU A 66 13.53 12.66 -29.28
N LEU A 67 13.44 11.42 -28.80
CA LEU A 67 13.61 11.07 -27.39
C LEU A 67 15.07 10.83 -26.99
N VAL A 68 16.00 10.72 -27.94
CA VAL A 68 17.44 10.52 -27.66
C VAL A 68 18.00 11.63 -26.76
N PRO A 69 17.77 12.94 -27.04
CA PRO A 69 18.29 14.01 -26.20
C PRO A 69 17.71 14.02 -24.78
N VAL A 70 16.47 13.53 -24.60
CA VAL A 70 15.82 13.39 -23.29
C VAL A 70 16.49 12.27 -22.49
N ARG A 71 16.72 11.11 -23.13
CA ARG A 71 17.39 9.97 -22.53
C ARG A 71 18.81 10.30 -22.08
N GLU A 72 19.60 10.94 -22.93
CA GLU A 72 20.95 11.38 -22.59
C GLU A 72 20.93 12.38 -21.42
N GLY A 73 20.00 13.33 -21.45
CA GLY A 73 19.81 14.31 -20.38
C GLY A 73 19.51 13.65 -19.03
N LEU A 74 18.64 12.62 -19.01
CA LEU A 74 18.33 11.85 -17.81
C LEU A 74 19.56 11.09 -17.28
N HIS A 75 20.34 10.47 -18.16
CA HIS A 75 21.54 9.73 -17.78
C HIS A 75 22.61 10.66 -17.17
N THR A 76 22.87 11.82 -17.80
CA THR A 76 23.81 12.83 -17.28
C THR A 76 23.31 13.41 -15.97
N TYR A 77 22.01 13.72 -15.86
CA TYR A 77 21.41 14.23 -14.64
C TYR A 77 21.52 13.26 -13.47
N GLY A 78 21.26 11.97 -13.69
CA GLY A 78 21.31 10.93 -12.66
C GLY A 78 22.70 10.71 -12.06
N SER A 79 23.77 11.03 -12.80
CA SER A 79 25.16 10.93 -12.32
C SER A 79 25.68 12.23 -11.68
N ALA A 80 24.94 13.33 -11.78
CA ALA A 80 25.39 14.64 -11.34
C ALA A 80 25.28 14.83 -9.82
N LYS A 81 26.14 15.71 -9.26
CA LYS A 81 26.20 16.02 -7.83
C LYS A 81 26.19 17.52 -7.57
N GLY A 82 25.72 17.93 -6.40
CA GLY A 82 25.82 19.32 -5.92
C GLY A 82 25.28 20.35 -6.91
N ALA A 83 26.09 21.37 -7.21
CA ALA A 83 25.72 22.48 -8.07
C ALA A 83 25.40 22.06 -9.53
N ASP A 84 26.06 21.00 -10.03
CA ASP A 84 25.84 20.52 -11.41
C ASP A 84 24.41 20.05 -11.62
N ARG A 85 23.76 19.48 -10.58
CA ARG A 85 22.34 19.10 -10.65
C ARG A 85 21.41 20.30 -10.87
N VAL A 86 21.76 21.48 -10.38
CA VAL A 86 20.92 22.67 -10.58
C VAL A 86 20.93 23.07 -12.06
N VAL A 87 22.12 23.12 -12.67
CA VAL A 87 22.29 23.49 -14.08
C VAL A 87 21.69 22.42 -15.00
N LEU A 88 22.04 21.15 -14.80
CA LEU A 88 21.55 20.04 -15.61
C LEU A 88 20.04 19.84 -15.45
N GLY A 89 19.50 20.11 -14.26
CA GLY A 89 18.07 20.03 -14.00
C GLY A 89 17.26 21.05 -14.82
N ALA A 90 17.77 22.28 -14.97
CA ALA A 90 17.15 23.28 -15.82
C ALA A 90 17.17 22.85 -17.30
N ALA A 91 18.31 22.38 -17.79
CA ALA A 91 18.44 21.91 -19.18
C ALA A 91 17.56 20.69 -19.47
N LEU A 92 17.50 19.72 -18.54
CA LEU A 92 16.63 18.55 -18.65
C LEU A 92 15.15 18.97 -18.66
N HIS A 93 14.78 19.95 -17.83
CA HIS A 93 13.41 20.45 -17.79
C HIS A 93 12.96 21.07 -19.12
N GLU A 94 13.83 21.82 -19.81
CA GLU A 94 13.57 22.34 -21.16
C GLU A 94 13.37 21.20 -22.18
N ARG A 95 14.27 20.20 -22.19
CA ARG A 95 14.16 19.04 -23.09
C ARG A 95 12.88 18.24 -22.89
N LEU A 96 12.47 18.05 -21.63
CA LEU A 96 11.20 17.41 -21.31
C LEU A 96 10.02 18.22 -21.85
N ARG A 97 10.07 19.55 -21.74
CA ARG A 97 9.03 20.44 -22.28
C ARG A 97 8.93 20.36 -23.80
N ASP A 98 10.06 20.32 -24.50
CA ASP A 98 10.11 20.17 -25.96
C ASP A 98 9.50 18.82 -26.41
N ALA A 99 9.64 17.78 -25.59
CA ALA A 99 8.99 16.48 -25.78
C ALA A 99 7.51 16.45 -25.34
N GLY A 100 6.93 17.59 -24.94
CA GLY A 100 5.54 17.71 -24.50
C GLY A 100 5.27 17.34 -23.03
N ILE A 101 6.31 17.08 -22.24
CA ILE A 101 6.21 16.74 -20.82
C ILE A 101 6.31 18.04 -20.00
N THR A 102 5.21 18.42 -19.36
CA THR A 102 5.09 19.67 -18.58
C THR A 102 4.96 19.40 -17.08
N GLY A 103 5.27 20.39 -16.25
CA GLY A 103 5.28 20.26 -14.78
C GLY A 103 6.66 20.48 -14.18
N LYS A 104 6.79 20.48 -12.84
CA LYS A 104 8.13 20.64 -12.22
C LYS A 104 8.93 19.36 -12.42
N LEU A 105 10.25 19.48 -12.55
CA LEU A 105 11.14 18.33 -12.75
C LEU A 105 10.90 17.20 -11.71
N ARG A 106 10.76 17.56 -10.43
CA ARG A 106 10.48 16.61 -9.34
C ARG A 106 9.13 15.88 -9.43
N ASP A 107 8.21 16.41 -10.23
CA ASP A 107 6.86 15.85 -10.41
C ASP A 107 6.81 14.91 -11.64
N VAL A 108 7.81 14.97 -12.53
CA VAL A 108 7.87 14.19 -13.78
C VAL A 108 9.08 13.25 -13.88
N VAL A 109 10.08 13.42 -12.99
CA VAL A 109 11.24 12.54 -12.87
C VAL A 109 11.26 11.90 -11.48
N THR A 110 11.43 10.58 -11.45
CA THR A 110 11.64 9.82 -10.21
C THR A 110 13.09 9.37 -10.14
N GLU A 111 13.68 9.46 -8.96
CA GLU A 111 15.02 8.92 -8.69
C GLU A 111 14.94 7.84 -7.62
N GLN A 112 15.65 6.74 -7.85
CA GLN A 112 15.73 5.61 -6.93
C GLN A 112 17.20 5.25 -6.78
N SER A 113 17.64 5.04 -5.54
CA SER A 113 19.00 4.65 -5.22
C SER A 113 19.01 3.21 -4.72
N VAL A 114 19.91 2.41 -5.29
CA VAL A 114 20.16 1.03 -4.86
C VAL A 114 21.65 0.86 -4.58
N ILE A 115 21.95 -0.05 -3.65
CA ILE A 115 23.31 -0.42 -3.30
C ILE A 115 23.44 -1.92 -3.64
N PRO A 116 24.35 -2.33 -4.54
CA PRO A 116 24.55 -3.73 -4.88
C PRO A 116 25.20 -4.51 -3.73
N GLY A 117 25.08 -5.84 -3.78
CA GLY A 117 25.63 -6.75 -2.78
C GLY A 117 24.88 -6.76 -1.44
N VAL A 118 25.48 -7.47 -0.47
CA VAL A 118 24.89 -7.64 0.87
C VAL A 118 25.12 -6.37 1.69
N VAL A 119 24.03 -5.67 2.03
CA VAL A 119 24.08 -4.44 2.85
C VAL A 119 24.01 -4.73 4.35
N VAL A 120 23.39 -5.84 4.75
CA VAL A 120 23.25 -6.30 6.14
C VAL A 120 23.25 -7.82 6.16
N GLU A 121 24.01 -8.43 7.08
CA GLU A 121 23.95 -9.87 7.37
C GLU A 121 23.02 -10.11 8.59
N ALA A 122 21.94 -10.85 8.37
CA ALA A 122 21.00 -11.25 9.42
C ALA A 122 21.22 -12.72 9.78
N GLY A 123 21.91 -12.98 10.89
CA GLY A 123 22.14 -14.35 11.36
C GLY A 123 20.87 -14.97 11.93
N LEU A 124 20.38 -16.06 11.34
CA LEU A 124 19.12 -16.70 11.73
C LEU A 124 18.98 -16.94 13.25
N PRO A 125 20.00 -17.43 14.00
CA PRO A 125 19.86 -17.65 15.43
C PRO A 125 19.49 -16.40 16.24
N SER A 126 19.90 -15.19 15.82
CA SER A 126 19.57 -13.95 16.53
C SER A 126 18.26 -13.30 16.07
N TRP A 127 17.63 -13.86 15.03
CA TRP A 127 16.35 -13.40 14.48
C TRP A 127 15.22 -14.39 14.75
N GLN A 128 15.50 -15.64 15.12
CA GLN A 128 14.52 -16.70 15.22
C GLN A 128 13.33 -16.33 16.10
N ASP A 129 13.56 -15.90 17.34
CA ASP A 129 12.46 -15.56 18.27
C ASP A 129 11.56 -14.44 17.73
N ALA A 130 12.16 -13.36 17.21
CA ALA A 130 11.43 -12.26 16.61
C ALA A 130 10.65 -12.68 15.34
N LEU A 131 11.19 -13.61 14.54
CA LEU A 131 10.52 -14.16 13.37
C LEU A 131 9.36 -15.09 13.76
N ASP A 132 9.50 -15.88 14.83
CA ASP A 132 8.44 -16.74 15.36
C ASP A 132 7.28 -15.92 15.93
N ASP A 133 7.59 -14.84 16.67
CA ASP A 133 6.60 -13.87 17.13
C ASP A 133 5.94 -13.13 15.95
N LEU A 134 6.71 -12.82 14.90
CA LEU A 134 6.19 -12.16 13.70
C LEU A 134 5.25 -13.09 12.91
N ALA A 135 5.53 -14.40 12.87
CA ALA A 135 4.64 -15.40 12.30
C ALA A 135 3.29 -15.47 13.05
N LEU A 136 3.29 -15.31 14.37
CA LEU A 136 2.06 -15.19 15.15
C LEU A 136 1.31 -13.88 14.83
N ALA A 137 2.02 -12.75 14.72
CA ALA A 137 1.44 -11.48 14.27
C ALA A 137 0.82 -11.58 12.87
N CYS A 138 1.44 -12.34 11.97
CA CYS A 138 0.94 -12.70 10.64
C CYS A 138 -0.46 -13.33 10.69
N ARG A 139 -0.72 -14.21 11.67
CA ARG A 139 -2.05 -14.82 11.86
C ARG A 139 -3.06 -13.82 12.41
N LEU A 140 -2.65 -12.92 13.29
CA LEU A 140 -3.51 -11.86 13.82
C LEU A 140 -3.98 -10.89 12.73
N LEU A 141 -3.18 -10.68 11.67
CA LEU A 141 -3.59 -9.90 10.50
C LEU A 141 -4.92 -10.37 9.92
N ALA A 142 -5.24 -11.66 9.99
CA ALA A 142 -6.48 -12.20 9.46
C ALA A 142 -7.72 -11.55 10.11
N VAL A 143 -7.64 -11.27 11.41
CA VAL A 143 -8.73 -10.65 12.18
C VAL A 143 -8.77 -9.13 11.94
N PHE A 144 -7.61 -8.51 11.75
CA PHE A 144 -7.48 -7.07 11.55
C PHE A 144 -7.43 -6.64 10.07
N ASP A 145 -7.65 -7.56 9.13
CA ASP A 145 -7.65 -7.26 7.70
C ASP A 145 -8.82 -6.34 7.36
N HIS A 146 -8.51 -5.09 7.03
CA HIS A 146 -9.48 -4.07 6.64
C HIS A 146 -10.25 -4.42 5.34
N THR A 147 -9.79 -5.40 4.55
CA THR A 147 -10.54 -5.92 3.39
C THR A 147 -11.56 -6.98 3.77
N LEU A 148 -11.44 -7.61 4.94
CA LEU A 148 -12.33 -8.71 5.34
C LEU A 148 -13.81 -8.28 5.45
N PRO A 149 -14.18 -7.14 6.07
CA PRO A 149 -15.57 -6.68 6.07
C PRO A 149 -16.16 -6.53 4.66
N PHE A 150 -15.36 -6.02 3.72
CA PHE A 150 -15.74 -5.88 2.33
C PHE A 150 -15.96 -7.25 1.67
N LYS A 151 -15.04 -8.20 1.85
CA LYS A 151 -15.15 -9.57 1.35
C LYS A 151 -16.40 -10.27 1.86
N LEU A 152 -16.70 -10.13 3.15
CA LEU A 152 -17.92 -10.70 3.76
C LEU A 152 -19.19 -10.09 3.17
N ALA A 153 -19.21 -8.76 2.94
CA ALA A 153 -20.34 -8.11 2.28
C ALA A 153 -20.51 -8.54 0.81
N VAL A 154 -19.41 -8.73 0.08
CA VAL A 154 -19.44 -9.28 -1.29
C VAL A 154 -19.92 -10.73 -1.28
N ALA A 155 -19.48 -11.55 -0.32
CA ALA A 155 -19.91 -12.94 -0.18
C ALA A 155 -21.41 -13.03 0.11
N ALA A 156 -21.92 -12.20 1.04
CA ALA A 156 -23.34 -12.10 1.33
C ALA A 156 -24.14 -11.69 0.08
N PHE A 157 -23.65 -10.69 -0.67
CA PHE A 157 -24.27 -10.27 -1.93
C PHE A 157 -24.32 -11.41 -2.96
N ILE A 158 -23.22 -12.16 -3.14
CA ILE A 158 -23.19 -13.31 -4.06
C ILE A 158 -24.23 -14.35 -3.65
N ARG A 159 -24.27 -14.68 -2.35
CA ARG A 159 -25.17 -15.67 -1.77
C ARG A 159 -26.64 -15.30 -1.95
N GLU A 160 -27.00 -14.05 -1.65
CA GLU A 160 -28.38 -13.55 -1.76
C GLU A 160 -28.82 -13.40 -3.21
N ARG A 161 -27.92 -12.94 -4.09
CA ARG A 161 -28.27 -12.58 -5.46
C ARG A 161 -28.20 -13.74 -6.45
N PHE A 162 -27.22 -14.62 -6.30
CA PHE A 162 -26.92 -15.68 -7.26
C PHE A 162 -27.03 -17.09 -6.65
N GLY A 163 -27.06 -17.22 -5.32
CA GLY A 163 -27.06 -18.51 -4.63
C GLY A 163 -25.69 -19.20 -4.66
N ALA A 164 -25.65 -20.49 -4.28
CA ALA A 164 -24.42 -21.27 -4.11
C ALA A 164 -24.15 -22.30 -5.24
N GLN A 165 -25.00 -22.36 -6.26
CA GLN A 165 -25.07 -23.52 -7.17
C GLN A 165 -24.10 -23.46 -8.36
N ALA A 166 -23.70 -22.27 -8.84
CA ALA A 166 -22.72 -22.12 -9.93
C ALA A 166 -22.05 -20.74 -9.91
N PRO A 167 -20.75 -20.64 -10.27
CA PRO A 167 -20.10 -19.36 -10.52
C PRO A 167 -20.79 -18.57 -11.63
N VAL A 168 -20.84 -17.25 -11.49
CA VAL A 168 -21.46 -16.32 -12.45
C VAL A 168 -20.40 -15.54 -13.23
N PRO A 169 -20.65 -15.16 -14.49
CA PRO A 169 -19.74 -14.31 -15.25
C PRO A 169 -19.37 -13.01 -14.51
N PHE A 170 -18.08 -12.65 -14.51
CA PHE A 170 -17.57 -11.50 -13.75
C PHE A 170 -18.23 -10.17 -14.14
N ASP A 171 -18.47 -9.95 -15.44
CA ASP A 171 -19.11 -8.74 -15.96
C ASP A 171 -20.55 -8.57 -15.46
N ARG A 172 -21.30 -9.67 -15.42
CA ARG A 172 -22.65 -9.71 -14.82
C ARG A 172 -22.58 -9.43 -13.33
N PHE A 173 -21.71 -10.13 -12.59
CA PHE A 173 -21.51 -9.89 -11.16
C PHE A 173 -21.19 -8.42 -10.88
N TYR A 174 -20.23 -7.84 -11.60
CA TYR A 174 -19.80 -6.46 -11.44
C TYR A 174 -20.94 -5.46 -11.69
N ALA A 175 -21.69 -5.63 -12.79
CA ALA A 175 -22.79 -4.75 -13.13
C ALA A 175 -23.91 -4.76 -12.06
N GLU A 176 -24.18 -5.93 -11.48
CA GLU A 176 -25.18 -6.08 -10.40
C GLU A 176 -24.65 -5.56 -9.05
N LEU A 177 -23.37 -5.80 -8.72
CA LEU A 177 -22.74 -5.29 -7.51
C LEU A 177 -22.71 -3.76 -7.48
N VAL A 178 -22.35 -3.11 -8.60
CA VAL A 178 -22.36 -1.64 -8.71
C VAL A 178 -23.76 -1.07 -8.52
N ARG A 179 -24.78 -1.78 -9.03
CA ARG A 179 -26.19 -1.34 -8.94
C ARG A 179 -26.72 -1.50 -7.51
N ASP A 180 -26.61 -2.71 -6.96
CA ASP A 180 -27.39 -3.16 -5.80
C ASP A 180 -26.52 -3.53 -4.58
N GLY A 181 -25.19 -3.55 -4.71
CA GLY A 181 -24.23 -3.86 -3.64
C GLY A 181 -24.02 -2.72 -2.66
N HIS A 182 -25.09 -2.28 -1.99
CA HIS A 182 -25.05 -1.15 -1.05
C HIS A 182 -24.12 -1.40 0.14
N GLU A 183 -24.19 -2.59 0.73
CA GLU A 183 -23.36 -2.92 1.91
C GLU A 183 -21.88 -3.05 1.56
N ALA A 184 -21.55 -3.66 0.42
CA ALA A 184 -20.17 -3.72 -0.08
C ALA A 184 -19.60 -2.31 -0.33
N ARG A 185 -20.41 -1.38 -0.87
CA ARG A 185 -20.01 0.03 -1.02
C ARG A 185 -19.80 0.73 0.32
N ARG A 186 -20.66 0.46 1.32
CA ARG A 186 -20.54 1.01 2.68
C ARG A 186 -19.27 0.54 3.39
N LEU A 187 -18.93 -0.74 3.20
CA LEU A 187 -17.78 -1.41 3.82
C LEU A 187 -16.53 -1.43 2.93
N HIS A 188 -16.48 -0.63 1.86
CA HIS A 188 -15.34 -0.56 0.97
C HIS A 188 -14.04 -0.29 1.76
N PRO A 189 -12.89 -0.95 1.44
CA PRO A 189 -11.65 -0.84 2.21
C PRO A 189 -11.20 0.61 2.44
N ALA A 190 -11.28 1.45 1.40
CA ALA A 190 -10.98 2.88 1.49
C ALA A 190 -11.90 3.70 2.42
N ALA A 191 -13.12 3.24 2.70
CA ALA A 191 -14.00 3.87 3.69
C ALA A 191 -13.66 3.39 5.11
N VAL A 192 -13.48 2.07 5.27
CA VAL A 192 -13.19 1.41 6.54
C VAL A 192 -11.81 1.79 7.10
N ALA A 193 -10.78 1.83 6.26
CA ALA A 193 -9.40 2.12 6.70
C ALA A 193 -9.19 3.57 7.16
N PHE A 194 -10.15 4.46 6.90
CA PHE A 194 -10.11 5.89 7.23
C PHE A 194 -11.33 6.33 8.07
N ASP A 195 -12.12 5.38 8.61
CA ASP A 195 -13.19 5.71 9.55
C ASP A 195 -12.57 6.20 10.86
N MET A 196 -12.49 7.52 11.00
CA MET A 196 -11.94 8.19 12.18
C MET A 196 -12.94 8.27 13.34
N THR A 197 -14.18 7.81 13.14
CA THR A 197 -15.32 8.14 14.00
C THR A 197 -16.01 6.94 14.64
N GLY A 198 -15.75 5.70 14.20
CA GLY A 198 -16.37 4.55 14.83
C GLY A 198 -16.35 3.25 14.05
N LEU A 199 -15.18 2.73 13.63
CA LEU A 199 -15.11 1.46 12.88
C LEU A 199 -15.94 0.33 13.53
N THR A 200 -15.81 0.15 14.84
CA THR A 200 -16.60 -0.84 15.60
C THR A 200 -18.11 -0.64 15.43
N ALA A 201 -18.61 0.59 15.52
CA ALA A 201 -20.03 0.90 15.33
C ALA A 201 -20.46 0.68 13.87
N THR A 202 -19.61 1.07 12.91
CA THR A 202 -19.81 0.84 11.48
C THR A 202 -19.97 -0.65 11.16
N LEU A 203 -19.12 -1.51 11.74
CA LEU A 203 -19.20 -2.96 11.57
C LEU A 203 -20.40 -3.57 12.31
N ALA A 204 -20.64 -3.16 13.56
CA ALA A 204 -21.76 -3.67 14.38
C ALA A 204 -23.14 -3.37 13.77
N ALA A 205 -23.26 -2.26 13.03
CA ALA A 205 -24.50 -1.88 12.32
C ALA A 205 -24.71 -2.64 10.99
N SER A 206 -23.80 -3.52 10.58
CA SER A 206 -23.94 -4.27 9.34
C SER A 206 -25.12 -5.25 9.37
N PRO A 207 -25.91 -5.39 8.29
CA PRO A 207 -26.90 -6.45 8.17
C PRO A 207 -26.26 -7.85 8.04
N VAL A 208 -24.98 -7.94 7.65
CA VAL A 208 -24.28 -9.22 7.47
C VAL A 208 -23.82 -9.77 8.83
N ALA A 209 -24.24 -11.01 9.15
CA ALA A 209 -23.99 -11.60 10.46
C ALA A 209 -22.49 -11.82 10.73
N GLU A 210 -21.75 -12.26 9.71
CA GLU A 210 -20.31 -12.49 9.77
C GLU A 210 -19.54 -11.19 10.03
N VAL A 211 -20.00 -10.06 9.48
CA VAL A 211 -19.39 -8.74 9.74
C VAL A 211 -19.62 -8.30 11.19
N ARG A 212 -20.80 -8.57 11.76
CA ARG A 212 -21.06 -8.30 13.18
C ARG A 212 -20.21 -9.19 14.08
N HIS A 213 -20.12 -10.48 13.77
CA HIS A 213 -19.29 -11.43 14.51
C HIS A 213 -17.79 -11.02 14.51
N LEU A 214 -17.29 -10.42 13.42
CA LEU A 214 -15.92 -9.90 13.38
C LEU A 214 -15.63 -8.87 14.48
N VAL A 215 -16.62 -8.08 14.91
CA VAL A 215 -16.47 -7.13 16.03
C VAL A 215 -16.11 -7.86 17.33
N ASP A 216 -16.80 -8.97 17.60
CA ASP A 216 -16.57 -9.78 18.80
C ASP A 216 -15.19 -10.45 18.75
N LEU A 217 -14.79 -10.98 17.59
CA LEU A 217 -13.47 -11.57 17.38
C LEU A 217 -12.34 -10.54 17.58
N VAL A 218 -12.50 -9.34 17.05
CA VAL A 218 -11.56 -8.22 17.29
C VAL A 218 -11.45 -7.90 18.78
N ALA A 219 -12.57 -7.89 19.50
CA ALA A 219 -12.59 -7.65 20.94
C ALA A 219 -11.97 -8.78 21.76
N GLU A 220 -12.13 -10.04 21.33
CA GLU A 220 -11.49 -11.22 21.93
C GLU A 220 -9.98 -11.16 21.77
N VAL A 221 -9.48 -10.95 20.55
CA VAL A 221 -8.04 -10.81 20.29
C VAL A 221 -7.43 -9.68 21.11
N ARG A 222 -8.11 -8.52 21.19
CA ARG A 222 -7.66 -7.39 22.02
C ARG A 222 -7.58 -7.71 23.50
N ARG A 223 -8.48 -8.54 24.03
CA ARG A 223 -8.45 -9.00 25.43
C ARG A 223 -7.37 -10.06 25.68
N ALA A 224 -7.00 -10.81 24.65
CA ALA A 224 -5.93 -11.79 24.74
C ALA A 224 -4.53 -11.14 24.76
N LEU A 225 -4.35 -10.02 24.07
CA LEU A 225 -3.08 -9.28 24.03
C LEU A 225 -2.65 -8.78 25.43
N PRO A 226 -1.34 -8.83 25.77
CA PRO A 226 -0.21 -9.34 24.98
C PRO A 226 0.12 -10.83 25.24
N ASP A 227 -0.76 -11.59 25.88
CA ASP A 227 -0.49 -12.99 26.29
C ASP A 227 -0.49 -13.92 25.07
N ARG A 228 0.70 -14.40 24.71
CA ARG A 228 0.93 -15.30 23.56
C ARG A 228 0.01 -16.52 23.57
N GLN A 229 -0.11 -17.21 24.71
CA GLN A 229 -0.87 -18.45 24.80
C GLN A 229 -2.36 -18.19 24.60
N ARG A 230 -2.89 -17.09 25.15
CA ARG A 230 -4.29 -16.69 24.93
C ARG A 230 -4.54 -16.28 23.49
N ILE A 231 -3.58 -15.61 22.85
CA ILE A 231 -3.68 -15.23 21.44
C ILE A 231 -3.79 -16.48 20.57
N GLU A 232 -2.90 -17.45 20.78
CA GLU A 232 -2.91 -18.73 20.04
C GLU A 232 -4.25 -19.44 20.21
N GLN A 233 -4.79 -19.53 21.44
CA GLN A 233 -6.11 -20.12 21.70
C GLN A 233 -7.25 -19.43 20.93
N VAL A 234 -7.26 -18.09 20.88
CA VAL A 234 -8.27 -17.35 20.12
C VAL A 234 -8.12 -17.62 18.62
N LEU A 235 -6.87 -17.62 18.12
CA LEU A 235 -6.57 -17.84 16.71
C LEU A 235 -6.92 -19.25 16.23
N ASP A 236 -6.77 -20.26 17.08
CA ASP A 236 -7.10 -21.66 16.78
C ASP A 236 -8.62 -21.91 16.72
N ALA A 237 -9.41 -21.03 17.34
CA ALA A 237 -10.87 -21.10 17.36
C ALA A 237 -11.54 -20.23 16.29
N LEU A 238 -10.77 -19.57 15.41
CA LEU A 238 -11.31 -18.67 14.40
C LEU A 238 -12.17 -19.41 13.36
N PRO A 239 -13.27 -18.79 12.89
CA PRO A 239 -14.07 -19.37 11.83
C PRO A 239 -13.32 -19.35 10.49
N ALA A 240 -13.65 -20.27 9.59
CA ALA A 240 -12.93 -20.49 8.33
C ALA A 240 -12.79 -19.23 7.43
N TRP A 241 -13.75 -18.31 7.48
CA TRP A 241 -13.72 -17.04 6.73
C TRP A 241 -12.73 -16.01 7.31
N VAL A 242 -12.14 -16.25 8.48
CA VAL A 242 -11.01 -15.49 9.03
C VAL A 242 -9.74 -16.30 8.82
N ARG A 243 -9.13 -16.16 7.64
CA ARG A 243 -7.94 -16.91 7.28
C ARG A 243 -6.72 -16.02 7.12
N PRO A 244 -5.52 -16.46 7.56
CA PRO A 244 -4.28 -15.79 7.21
C PRO A 244 -4.14 -15.64 5.70
N VAL A 245 -3.62 -14.48 5.32
CA VAL A 245 -3.11 -14.18 3.97
C VAL A 245 -1.96 -15.12 3.63
N GLY A 246 -1.73 -15.37 2.35
CA GLY A 246 -0.66 -16.24 1.88
C GLY A 246 0.70 -15.60 2.11
N SER A 247 0.90 -14.38 1.62
CA SER A 247 2.18 -13.69 1.69
C SER A 247 2.04 -12.24 2.17
N VAL A 248 2.92 -11.82 3.07
CA VAL A 248 3.01 -10.43 3.55
C VAL A 248 4.41 -9.89 3.40
N ALA A 249 4.50 -8.59 3.13
CA ALA A 249 5.73 -7.82 3.27
C ALA A 249 5.62 -6.95 4.54
N VAL A 250 6.43 -7.26 5.54
CA VAL A 250 6.51 -6.53 6.82
C VAL A 250 7.65 -5.53 6.73
N TYR A 251 7.32 -4.25 6.81
CA TYR A 251 8.28 -3.16 6.94
C TYR A 251 8.55 -2.95 8.42
N ALA A 252 9.78 -3.25 8.87
CA ALA A 252 10.11 -3.24 10.27
C ALA A 252 11.50 -2.65 10.55
N GLN A 253 11.68 -2.10 11.74
CA GLN A 253 12.97 -1.64 12.24
C GLN A 253 13.39 -2.51 13.41
N ARG A 254 14.70 -2.67 13.60
CA ARG A 254 15.24 -3.44 14.71
C ARG A 254 15.83 -2.52 15.78
N ASP A 255 15.50 -2.76 17.05
CA ASP A 255 16.07 -2.08 18.22
C ASP A 255 16.52 -3.14 19.24
N GLY A 256 17.80 -3.54 19.18
CA GLY A 256 18.29 -4.68 19.95
C GLY A 256 17.65 -6.00 19.50
N GLU A 257 16.86 -6.62 20.39
CA GLU A 257 16.08 -7.83 20.12
C GLU A 257 14.66 -7.50 19.62
N GLU A 258 14.17 -6.28 19.82
CA GLU A 258 12.82 -5.90 19.40
C GLU A 258 12.75 -5.67 17.88
N LEU A 259 11.66 -6.14 17.27
CA LEU A 259 11.29 -5.85 15.89
C LEU A 259 10.05 -4.95 15.87
N ILE A 260 10.23 -3.69 15.47
CA ILE A 260 9.18 -2.67 15.44
C ILE A 260 8.55 -2.62 14.07
N VAL A 261 7.28 -3.04 13.98
CA VAL A 261 6.51 -3.04 12.73
C VAL A 261 6.05 -1.61 12.41
N ASN A 262 6.42 -1.13 11.22
CA ASN A 262 6.01 0.15 10.68
C ASN A 262 4.80 0.05 9.78
N ALA A 263 4.79 -0.99 8.92
CA ALA A 263 3.71 -1.26 7.99
C ALA A 263 3.71 -2.73 7.60
N VAL A 264 2.54 -3.22 7.20
CA VAL A 264 2.39 -4.51 6.52
C VAL A 264 1.60 -4.28 5.26
N ASN A 265 2.13 -4.79 4.15
CA ASN A 265 1.48 -4.80 2.85
C ASN A 265 1.37 -6.24 2.33
N SER A 266 0.71 -6.42 1.19
CA SER A 266 0.81 -7.67 0.42
C SER A 266 2.27 -8.02 0.12
N GLY A 267 2.64 -9.29 0.32
CA GLY A 267 3.95 -9.82 -0.06
C GLY A 267 4.02 -10.13 -1.56
N PHE A 268 4.27 -11.38 -1.90
CA PHE A 268 4.38 -11.86 -3.28
C PHE A 268 5.47 -11.14 -4.07
N GLY A 269 6.58 -10.79 -3.43
CA GLY A 269 7.67 -10.06 -4.05
C GLY A 269 7.41 -8.57 -4.33
N ARG A 270 6.28 -7.98 -3.92
CA ARG A 270 5.87 -6.59 -4.28
C ARG A 270 6.99 -5.55 -4.15
N ALA A 271 7.66 -5.49 -3.00
CA ALA A 271 8.79 -4.58 -2.79
C ALA A 271 10.07 -5.08 -3.47
N ARG A 272 10.34 -6.38 -3.31
CA ARG A 272 11.59 -6.98 -3.75
C ARG A 272 11.75 -6.96 -5.26
N SER A 273 10.69 -7.18 -6.02
CA SER A 273 10.68 -7.17 -7.49
C SER A 273 11.07 -5.82 -8.09
N GLN A 274 10.72 -4.71 -7.42
CA GLN A 274 11.20 -3.41 -7.85
C GLN A 274 12.69 -3.24 -7.56
N VAL A 275 13.14 -3.66 -6.36
CA VAL A 275 14.56 -3.60 -5.99
C VAL A 275 15.42 -4.49 -6.90
N ARG A 276 14.99 -5.73 -7.18
CA ARG A 276 15.64 -6.67 -8.10
C ARG A 276 15.83 -6.05 -9.48
N ARG A 277 14.75 -5.50 -10.05
CA ARG A 277 14.79 -4.74 -11.31
C ARG A 277 15.81 -3.61 -11.27
N LEU A 278 15.83 -2.80 -10.22
CA LEU A 278 16.75 -1.66 -10.13
C LEU A 278 18.21 -2.11 -9.99
N LEU A 279 18.47 -3.17 -9.23
CA LEU A 279 19.79 -3.75 -9.06
C LEU A 279 20.35 -4.35 -10.36
N HIS A 280 19.51 -4.77 -11.30
CA HIS A 280 19.96 -5.18 -12.64
C HIS A 280 20.67 -4.07 -13.44
N HIS A 281 20.59 -2.80 -13.00
CA HIS A 281 21.43 -1.75 -13.57
C HIS A 281 22.92 -1.87 -13.19
N VAL A 282 23.22 -2.57 -12.09
CA VAL A 282 24.56 -2.61 -11.49
C VAL A 282 25.10 -4.03 -11.31
N GLU A 283 24.25 -5.06 -11.30
CA GLU A 283 24.63 -6.45 -11.05
C GLU A 283 23.78 -7.43 -11.89
N ALA A 284 24.37 -8.55 -12.32
CA ALA A 284 23.71 -9.52 -13.19
C ALA A 284 22.73 -10.44 -12.45
N ASP A 285 23.08 -10.88 -11.24
CA ASP A 285 22.24 -11.69 -10.36
C ASP A 285 22.04 -10.94 -9.02
N PRO A 286 21.06 -10.03 -8.96
CA PRO A 286 21.02 -9.03 -7.91
C PRO A 286 20.46 -9.53 -6.57
N LEU A 287 19.62 -10.56 -6.55
CA LEU A 287 18.95 -11.07 -5.34
C LEU A 287 18.64 -12.58 -5.45
N PRO A 288 19.31 -13.47 -4.69
CA PRO A 288 19.21 -14.93 -4.85
C PRO A 288 17.97 -15.57 -4.20
N VAL A 289 17.05 -14.78 -3.63
CA VAL A 289 15.87 -15.28 -2.90
C VAL A 289 14.61 -15.00 -3.72
N ASP A 290 13.77 -16.02 -3.93
CA ASP A 290 12.50 -15.93 -4.66
C ASP A 290 11.30 -15.61 -3.77
N ALA A 291 10.17 -15.23 -4.39
CA ALA A 291 9.04 -14.64 -3.66
C ALA A 291 8.41 -15.73 -2.80
N VAL A 292 7.98 -15.37 -1.59
CA VAL A 292 7.54 -16.34 -0.59
C VAL A 292 6.02 -16.35 -0.57
N TYR A 293 5.39 -17.42 -1.04
CA TYR A 293 3.94 -17.57 -1.06
C TYR A 293 3.51 -19.05 -1.08
N PRO A 294 2.27 -19.37 -0.66
CA PRO A 294 1.75 -20.73 -0.69
C PRO A 294 1.58 -21.26 -2.11
N CYS A 295 1.74 -22.58 -2.32
CA CYS A 295 1.54 -23.22 -3.62
C CYS A 295 0.07 -23.25 -4.09
N ALA A 296 -0.89 -23.12 -3.17
CA ALA A 296 -2.32 -23.14 -3.47
C ALA A 296 -3.10 -22.05 -2.72
N PRO A 297 -4.13 -21.45 -3.34
CA PRO A 297 -4.54 -21.60 -4.74
C PRO A 297 -3.58 -20.88 -5.70
N VAL A 298 -3.94 -20.78 -6.98
CA VAL A 298 -3.12 -20.04 -7.97
C VAL A 298 -3.15 -18.55 -7.66
N TYR A 299 -1.96 -17.93 -7.63
CA TYR A 299 -1.78 -16.49 -7.48
C TYR A 299 -1.35 -15.89 -8.82
N ALA A 300 -2.10 -14.90 -9.33
CA ALA A 300 -1.82 -14.29 -10.64
C ALA A 300 -1.63 -12.78 -10.51
N GLU A 301 -0.51 -12.27 -11.03
CA GLU A 301 -0.22 -10.83 -10.97
C GLU A 301 -0.70 -10.06 -12.21
N PHE A 302 -1.09 -8.81 -12.01
CA PHE A 302 -1.35 -7.85 -13.10
C PHE A 302 -0.05 -7.30 -13.69
N THR A 303 0.08 -7.26 -15.01
CA THR A 303 1.27 -6.75 -15.71
C THR A 303 1.24 -5.25 -16.00
N GLN A 304 0.20 -4.53 -15.60
CA GLN A 304 0.08 -3.12 -15.98
C GLN A 304 0.97 -2.26 -15.07
N THR A 305 1.79 -1.40 -15.68
CA THR A 305 2.51 -0.33 -14.95
C THR A 305 1.61 0.82 -14.55
N LEU A 306 0.41 0.94 -15.14
CA LEU A 306 -0.54 2.03 -14.90
C LEU A 306 0.09 3.42 -15.05
N ALA A 307 1.02 3.55 -15.99
CA ALA A 307 1.76 4.78 -16.28
C ALA A 307 2.50 5.37 -15.07
N THR A 308 2.98 4.53 -14.15
CA THR A 308 3.81 4.98 -13.02
C THR A 308 5.03 4.08 -12.81
N SER A 309 6.18 4.71 -12.57
CA SER A 309 7.45 4.05 -12.23
C SER A 309 7.34 3.19 -10.97
N LEU A 310 6.39 3.48 -10.08
CA LEU A 310 6.12 2.70 -8.88
C LEU A 310 5.71 1.24 -9.17
N ASN A 311 5.15 0.97 -10.35
CA ASN A 311 4.70 -0.38 -10.72
C ASN A 311 5.67 -1.10 -11.66
N GLN A 312 6.75 -0.44 -12.09
CA GLN A 312 7.84 -1.05 -12.84
C GLN A 312 8.65 -1.96 -11.92
N ARG A 313 8.83 -3.21 -12.33
CA ARG A 313 9.31 -4.30 -11.49
C ARG A 313 9.56 -5.54 -12.33
N GLU A 314 10.33 -6.48 -11.82
CA GLU A 314 10.37 -7.84 -12.34
C GLU A 314 9.13 -8.63 -11.90
N ALA A 315 8.65 -9.51 -12.76
CA ALA A 315 7.48 -10.31 -12.46
C ALA A 315 7.80 -11.39 -11.40
N ALA A 316 7.08 -11.42 -10.28
CA ALA A 316 7.37 -12.26 -9.12
C ALA A 316 6.68 -13.64 -9.16
N LEU A 317 5.53 -13.72 -9.85
CA LEU A 317 4.70 -14.92 -9.87
C LEU A 317 4.88 -15.66 -11.21
N PRO A 318 4.46 -16.91 -11.35
CA PRO A 318 4.42 -17.58 -12.65
C PRO A 318 3.20 -17.15 -13.48
N ASP A 319 2.04 -16.95 -12.84
CA ASP A 319 0.77 -16.68 -13.52
C ASP A 319 0.46 -15.18 -13.66
N ARG A 320 -0.24 -14.82 -14.73
CA ARG A 320 -0.61 -13.44 -15.07
C ARG A 320 -2.11 -13.29 -15.24
N LEU A 321 -2.63 -12.17 -14.78
CA LEU A 321 -4.01 -11.77 -15.01
C LEU A 321 -4.07 -10.60 -15.99
N ASP A 322 -4.81 -10.78 -17.08
CA ASP A 322 -5.05 -9.72 -18.06
C ASP A 322 -5.91 -8.60 -17.44
N TYR A 323 -5.60 -7.34 -17.78
CA TYR A 323 -6.47 -6.21 -17.51
C TYR A 323 -6.74 -5.42 -18.82
N PRO A 324 -8.01 -5.12 -19.15
CA PRO A 324 -9.26 -5.50 -18.46
C PRO A 324 -9.45 -7.02 -18.31
N PRO A 325 -10.21 -7.47 -17.29
CA PRO A 325 -10.39 -8.89 -17.04
C PRO A 325 -11.03 -9.60 -18.25
N PRO A 326 -10.58 -10.82 -18.59
CA PRO A 326 -11.14 -11.57 -19.69
C PRO A 326 -12.55 -12.07 -19.36
N ALA A 327 -13.43 -12.15 -20.36
CA ALA A 327 -14.83 -12.54 -20.20
C ALA A 327 -15.04 -13.98 -19.68
N ARG A 328 -13.97 -14.79 -19.65
CA ARG A 328 -13.99 -16.16 -19.11
C ARG A 328 -13.98 -16.21 -17.58
N LEU A 329 -13.62 -15.11 -16.91
CA LEU A 329 -13.59 -15.07 -15.45
C LEU A 329 -15.01 -15.21 -14.89
N THR A 330 -15.14 -16.04 -13.88
CA THR A 330 -16.39 -16.22 -13.14
C THR A 330 -16.18 -16.02 -11.65
N VAL A 331 -17.25 -15.72 -10.93
CA VAL A 331 -17.26 -15.36 -9.51
C VAL A 331 -18.21 -16.27 -8.76
N GLY A 332 -17.81 -16.72 -7.58
CA GLY A 332 -18.65 -17.52 -6.69
C GLY A 332 -18.17 -17.43 -5.25
N LEU A 333 -18.43 -18.46 -4.45
CA LEU A 333 -17.94 -18.61 -3.09
C LEU A 333 -16.93 -19.76 -3.03
N ASP A 334 -15.88 -19.60 -2.23
CA ASP A 334 -14.94 -20.68 -1.88
C ASP A 334 -15.48 -21.52 -0.71
N GLY A 335 -14.82 -22.63 -0.37
CA GLY A 335 -15.19 -23.51 0.74
C GLY A 335 -15.14 -22.85 2.13
N ASP A 336 -14.40 -21.74 2.25
CA ASP A 336 -14.34 -20.92 3.47
C ASP A 336 -15.49 -19.90 3.58
N GLY A 337 -16.33 -19.79 2.54
CA GLY A 337 -17.45 -18.85 2.48
C GLY A 337 -17.09 -17.44 2.00
N LEU A 338 -15.82 -17.18 1.62
CA LEU A 338 -15.38 -15.92 1.03
C LEU A 338 -15.60 -15.88 -0.49
N PRO A 339 -15.56 -14.69 -1.13
CA PRO A 339 -15.67 -14.59 -2.58
C PRO A 339 -14.49 -15.28 -3.28
N ALA A 340 -14.80 -16.05 -4.31
CA ALA A 340 -13.83 -16.72 -5.17
C ALA A 340 -13.91 -16.19 -6.60
N LEU A 341 -12.74 -15.98 -7.21
CA LEU A 341 -12.60 -15.73 -8.64
C LEU A 341 -12.07 -17.00 -9.30
N PHE A 342 -12.68 -17.39 -10.40
CA PHE A 342 -12.31 -18.60 -11.14
C PHE A 342 -11.88 -18.26 -12.57
N ASP A 343 -10.80 -18.88 -13.03
CA ASP A 343 -10.36 -18.83 -14.42
C ASP A 343 -10.37 -20.25 -15.01
N GLY A 344 -11.46 -20.62 -15.70
CA GLY A 344 -11.57 -21.95 -16.31
C GLY A 344 -11.72 -23.12 -15.31
N GLY A 345 -12.09 -22.85 -14.05
CA GLY A 345 -12.38 -23.86 -13.03
C GLY A 345 -11.61 -23.66 -11.72
N PRO A 346 -10.28 -23.55 -11.73
CA PRO A 346 -9.49 -23.28 -10.53
C PRO A 346 -9.74 -21.88 -9.95
N VAL A 347 -9.63 -21.76 -8.63
CA VAL A 347 -9.61 -20.46 -7.93
C VAL A 347 -8.30 -19.74 -8.26
N VAL A 348 -8.41 -18.47 -8.63
CA VAL A 348 -7.29 -17.57 -8.88
C VAL A 348 -7.38 -16.38 -7.93
N ARG A 349 -6.29 -16.05 -7.24
CA ARG A 349 -6.17 -14.88 -6.38
C ARG A 349 -5.39 -13.78 -7.10
N PRO A 350 -6.03 -12.65 -7.44
CA PRO A 350 -5.34 -11.53 -8.07
C PRO A 350 -4.33 -10.89 -7.12
N VAL A 351 -3.14 -10.57 -7.65
CA VAL A 351 -2.06 -9.89 -6.92
C VAL A 351 -1.65 -8.62 -7.66
N HIS A 352 -1.48 -7.53 -6.91
CA HIS A 352 -0.83 -6.33 -7.41
C HIS A 352 0.61 -6.28 -6.91
N GLY A 353 1.56 -6.60 -7.78
CA GLY A 353 2.99 -6.57 -7.45
C GLY A 353 3.63 -5.17 -7.49
N GLY A 354 2.89 -4.12 -7.87
CA GLY A 354 3.41 -2.75 -7.95
C GLY A 354 3.35 -1.99 -6.62
N LEU A 355 4.10 -0.90 -6.48
CA LEU A 355 4.11 -0.09 -5.25
C LEU A 355 3.02 0.98 -5.21
N SER A 356 2.18 1.09 -6.24
CA SER A 356 0.99 1.95 -6.18
C SER A 356 0.00 1.47 -5.13
N TYR A 357 -0.71 2.42 -4.52
CA TYR A 357 -1.81 2.11 -3.61
C TYR A 357 -3.06 1.74 -4.40
N GLU A 358 -3.92 0.90 -3.82
CA GLU A 358 -5.09 0.31 -4.47
C GLU A 358 -6.09 1.37 -4.95
N ARG A 359 -6.19 2.49 -4.23
CA ARG A 359 -6.99 3.67 -4.61
C ARG A 359 -6.53 4.36 -5.91
N GLN A 360 -5.32 4.09 -6.38
CA GLN A 360 -4.78 4.60 -7.66
C GLN A 360 -5.06 3.62 -8.81
N LEU A 361 -5.52 2.41 -8.50
CA LEU A 361 -5.81 1.40 -9.50
C LEU A 361 -7.15 1.70 -10.18
N PRO A 362 -7.33 1.26 -11.43
CA PRO A 362 -8.63 1.29 -12.07
C PRO A 362 -9.69 0.54 -11.23
N PRO A 363 -10.95 1.00 -11.16
CA PRO A 363 -11.95 0.46 -10.23
C PRO A 363 -12.17 -1.06 -10.32
N VAL A 364 -12.13 -1.62 -11.53
CA VAL A 364 -12.28 -3.06 -11.74
C VAL A 364 -11.05 -3.84 -11.24
N MET A 365 -9.85 -3.30 -11.43
CA MET A 365 -8.62 -3.91 -10.90
C MET A 365 -8.61 -3.85 -9.37
N ALA A 366 -8.96 -2.70 -8.79
CA ALA A 366 -9.09 -2.54 -7.34
C ALA A 366 -10.09 -3.55 -6.76
N LEU A 367 -11.28 -3.69 -7.35
CA LEU A 367 -12.26 -4.70 -6.93
C LEU A 367 -11.71 -6.12 -7.00
N LEU A 368 -11.00 -6.47 -8.09
CA LEU A 368 -10.42 -7.81 -8.25
C LEU A 368 -9.45 -8.14 -7.11
N ILE A 369 -8.60 -7.20 -6.72
CA ILE A 369 -7.62 -7.36 -5.64
C ILE A 369 -8.30 -7.36 -4.27
N GLU A 370 -9.20 -6.41 -4.02
CA GLU A 370 -9.81 -6.21 -2.71
C GLU A 370 -10.85 -7.29 -2.36
N ALA A 371 -11.62 -7.78 -3.34
CA ALA A 371 -12.64 -8.80 -3.10
C ALA A 371 -12.13 -10.24 -3.22
N PHE A 372 -11.17 -10.50 -4.13
CA PHE A 372 -10.73 -11.87 -4.46
C PHE A 372 -9.24 -12.11 -4.21
N GLY A 373 -8.45 -11.07 -3.98
CA GLY A 373 -7.03 -11.15 -3.69
C GLY A 373 -6.70 -11.15 -2.19
N GLU A 374 -5.41 -11.07 -1.91
CA GLU A 374 -4.85 -11.01 -0.56
C GLU A 374 -4.01 -9.74 -0.44
N ASN A 375 -4.64 -8.68 0.06
CA ASN A 375 -4.00 -7.39 0.27
C ASN A 375 -4.15 -6.92 1.72
N PRO A 376 -3.48 -7.60 2.66
CA PRO A 376 -3.48 -7.16 4.05
C PRO A 376 -2.83 -5.78 4.12
N LEU A 377 -3.56 -4.81 4.67
CA LEU A 377 -2.95 -3.60 5.21
C LEU A 377 -3.14 -3.67 6.72
N LEU A 378 -2.05 -3.89 7.46
CA LEU A 378 -2.07 -3.73 8.91
C LEU A 378 -1.98 -2.25 9.26
N LEU A 379 -2.81 -1.83 10.22
CA LEU A 379 -2.66 -0.69 11.13
C LEU A 379 -1.59 0.31 10.69
N ARG A 380 -2.03 1.34 9.97
CA ARG A 380 -1.20 2.53 9.84
C ARG A 380 -1.02 3.12 11.26
N PRO A 381 0.18 3.60 11.62
CA PRO A 381 0.44 4.16 12.94
C PRO A 381 -0.48 5.35 13.31
N ASP A 382 -1.16 5.95 12.34
CA ASP A 382 -2.14 7.04 12.47
C ASP A 382 -3.60 6.56 12.67
N GLN A 383 -3.88 5.25 12.74
CA GLN A 383 -5.22 4.79 13.09
C GLN A 383 -5.59 5.28 14.51
N PRO A 384 -6.80 5.83 14.71
CA PRO A 384 -7.11 6.55 15.91
C PRO A 384 -7.09 5.63 17.13
N LEU A 385 -6.36 6.06 18.17
CA LEU A 385 -6.43 5.56 19.54
C LEU A 385 -7.86 5.44 20.06
N GLN A 386 -8.83 6.13 19.47
CA GLN A 386 -10.24 6.12 19.87
C GLN A 386 -10.86 4.71 19.84
N HIS A 387 -10.25 3.76 19.14
CA HIS A 387 -10.68 2.36 19.15
C HIS A 387 -9.88 1.49 20.12
N ASP A 388 -8.87 2.02 20.79
CA ASP A 388 -8.11 1.31 21.81
C ASP A 388 -8.76 1.54 23.18
N ALA A 389 -9.26 0.47 23.80
CA ALA A 389 -9.83 0.53 25.13
C ALA A 389 -8.84 1.07 26.18
N SER A 390 -7.52 0.92 25.94
CA SER A 390 -6.47 1.42 26.82
C SER A 390 -6.20 2.92 26.69
N ALA A 391 -6.64 3.57 25.60
CA ALA A 391 -6.40 4.99 25.32
C ALA A 391 -7.13 5.94 26.29
N GLY A 392 -8.17 5.45 26.98
CA GLY A 392 -9.14 6.27 27.71
C GLY A 392 -10.07 7.08 26.80
N SER A 393 -11.17 7.61 27.35
CA SER A 393 -12.14 8.43 26.62
C SER A 393 -12.26 9.84 27.23
N GLY A 394 -12.35 10.88 26.41
CA GLY A 394 -12.73 12.22 26.86
C GLY A 394 -12.26 13.37 25.96
N GLN A 395 -13.14 14.34 25.72
CA GLN A 395 -12.78 15.60 25.04
C GLN A 395 -11.81 16.43 25.89
N GLY A 396 -10.92 17.18 25.24
CA GLY A 396 -9.96 18.05 25.92
C GLY A 396 -8.90 17.32 26.75
N ARG A 397 -8.63 16.04 26.45
CA ARG A 397 -7.59 15.23 27.10
C ARG A 397 -6.50 14.82 26.11
N VAL A 398 -5.33 14.49 26.65
CA VAL A 398 -4.31 13.72 25.93
C VAL A 398 -4.59 12.25 26.22
N LEU A 399 -4.95 11.50 25.18
CA LEU A 399 -5.13 10.05 25.26
C LEU A 399 -3.76 9.38 25.17
N HIS A 400 -3.54 8.28 25.89
CA HIS A 400 -2.28 7.53 25.84
C HIS A 400 -2.57 6.05 25.71
N ALA A 401 -1.97 5.42 24.71
CA ALA A 401 -1.99 3.99 24.55
C ALA A 401 -0.55 3.46 24.61
N PRO A 402 -0.27 2.51 25.52
CA PRO A 402 1.07 1.95 25.65
C PRO A 402 1.46 1.16 24.40
N ARG A 403 2.74 0.76 24.35
CA ARG A 403 3.25 -0.17 23.34
C ARG A 403 2.35 -1.41 23.27
N LEU A 404 2.02 -1.82 22.06
CA LEU A 404 1.37 -3.09 21.79
C LEU A 404 2.42 -4.05 21.22
N SER A 405 2.73 -5.10 21.96
CA SER A 405 3.76 -6.07 21.60
C SER A 405 3.27 -7.51 21.73
N ILE A 406 3.91 -8.41 20.99
CA ILE A 406 3.80 -9.85 21.09
C ILE A 406 5.22 -10.39 21.13
N GLY A 407 5.65 -10.86 22.30
CA GLY A 407 7.05 -11.20 22.55
C GLY A 407 7.99 -10.07 22.14
N GLN A 408 8.91 -10.33 21.21
CA GLN A 408 9.89 -9.36 20.69
C GLN A 408 9.33 -8.45 19.59
N VAL A 409 8.11 -8.67 19.09
CA VAL A 409 7.52 -7.88 18.00
C VAL A 409 6.65 -6.75 18.55
N VAL A 410 7.02 -5.50 18.28
CA VAL A 410 6.24 -4.31 18.60
C VAL A 410 5.32 -4.00 17.43
N LEU A 411 4.03 -4.32 17.55
CA LEU A 411 3.00 -4.06 16.54
C LEU A 411 2.59 -2.59 16.48
N ARG A 412 2.68 -1.89 17.61
CA ARG A 412 2.41 -0.45 17.71
C ARG A 412 3.26 0.18 18.79
N ARG A 413 3.90 1.29 18.42
CA ARG A 413 4.61 2.19 19.34
C ARG A 413 3.67 2.77 20.40
N ALA A 414 4.22 3.12 21.56
CA ALA A 414 3.51 3.98 22.51
C ALA A 414 3.08 5.26 21.78
N THR A 415 1.80 5.58 21.91
CA THR A 415 1.17 6.63 21.12
C THR A 415 0.33 7.51 22.02
N TRP A 416 0.40 8.82 21.81
CA TRP A 416 -0.43 9.80 22.49
C TRP A 416 -1.27 10.56 21.47
N VAL A 417 -2.51 10.88 21.81
CA VAL A 417 -3.37 11.74 20.99
C VAL A 417 -3.78 12.96 21.80
N ALA A 418 -3.20 14.10 21.47
CA ALA A 418 -3.63 15.39 21.94
C ALA A 418 -4.90 15.80 21.19
N GLN A 419 -6.03 15.83 21.90
CA GLN A 419 -7.30 16.30 21.33
C GLN A 419 -7.23 17.79 20.99
N PRO A 420 -8.12 18.30 20.12
CA PRO A 420 -8.17 19.72 19.78
C PRO A 420 -8.18 20.60 21.04
N GLY A 421 -7.36 21.66 21.02
CA GLY A 421 -7.23 22.59 22.14
C GLY A 421 -6.33 22.16 23.30
N THR A 422 -5.77 20.94 23.32
CA THR A 422 -4.89 20.51 24.43
C THR A 422 -3.41 20.82 24.22
N LEU A 423 -2.99 21.13 22.99
CA LEU A 423 -1.59 21.41 22.67
C LEU A 423 -1.16 22.80 23.17
N PRO A 424 0.05 22.93 23.77
CA PRO A 424 0.62 24.23 24.10
C PRO A 424 0.74 25.11 22.86
N ARG A 425 0.37 26.39 23.00
CA ARG A 425 0.54 27.40 21.95
C ARG A 425 1.31 28.57 22.48
N ARG A 426 2.18 29.10 21.65
CA ARG A 426 2.96 30.28 21.96
C ARG A 426 2.05 31.50 22.07
N ALA A 427 2.08 32.18 23.22
CA ALA A 427 1.37 33.43 23.40
C ALA A 427 2.08 34.57 22.64
N ALA A 428 1.32 35.60 22.27
CA ALA A 428 1.90 36.80 21.65
C ALA A 428 2.95 37.42 22.59
N GLY A 429 4.18 37.62 22.10
CA GLY A 429 5.29 38.16 22.89
C GLY A 429 6.00 37.16 23.81
N GLN A 430 5.60 35.89 23.85
CA GLN A 430 6.30 34.86 24.61
C GLN A 430 7.67 34.55 23.98
N SER A 431 8.71 34.50 24.82
CA SER A 431 10.06 34.14 24.37
C SER A 431 10.16 32.67 23.95
N ASP A 432 11.18 32.33 23.14
CA ASP A 432 11.47 30.94 22.77
C ASP A 432 11.70 30.06 24.01
N ALA A 433 12.43 30.58 25.01
CA ALA A 433 12.76 29.86 26.23
C ALA A 433 11.52 29.57 27.09
N ASP A 434 10.65 30.56 27.27
CA ASP A 434 9.42 30.39 28.05
C ASP A 434 8.46 29.39 27.36
N PHE A 435 8.40 29.44 26.04
CA PHE A 435 7.61 28.47 25.28
C PHE A 435 8.17 27.06 25.39
N LEU A 436 9.50 26.90 25.29
CA LEU A 436 10.16 25.60 25.46
C LEU A 436 9.93 25.01 26.86
N LEU A 437 9.96 25.84 27.92
CA LEU A 437 9.62 25.42 29.28
C LEU A 437 8.15 24.99 29.39
N THR A 438 7.24 25.73 28.76
CA THR A 438 5.81 25.39 28.70
C THR A 438 5.61 24.04 28.02
N LEU A 439 6.24 23.83 26.86
CA LEU A 439 6.16 22.59 26.11
C LEU A 439 6.76 21.42 26.90
N THR A 440 7.92 21.59 27.51
CA THR A 440 8.59 20.54 28.30
C THR A 440 7.76 20.14 29.53
N THR A 441 7.16 21.12 30.20
CA THR A 441 6.25 20.88 31.33
C THR A 441 5.03 20.09 30.89
N TRP A 442 4.45 20.46 29.74
CA TRP A 442 3.30 19.74 29.17
C TRP A 442 3.65 18.29 28.78
N LEU A 443 4.78 18.07 28.10
CA LEU A 443 5.25 16.73 27.73
C LEU A 443 5.43 15.86 28.97
N THR A 444 6.12 16.39 29.99
CA THR A 444 6.36 15.69 31.26
C THR A 444 5.04 15.38 31.98
N GLY A 445 4.11 16.34 32.03
CA GLY A 445 2.81 16.18 32.66
C GLY A 445 1.92 15.12 32.00
N HIS A 446 2.16 14.79 30.74
CA HIS A 446 1.45 13.76 29.98
C HIS A 446 2.29 12.49 29.70
N GLY A 447 3.52 12.42 30.23
CA GLY A 447 4.41 11.28 30.06
C GLY A 447 4.95 11.10 28.63
N LEU A 448 4.96 12.16 27.80
CA LEU A 448 5.57 12.11 26.47
C LEU A 448 7.09 12.26 26.56
N PRO A 449 7.86 11.49 25.76
CA PRO A 449 9.31 11.67 25.68
C PRO A 449 9.69 13.02 25.05
N PRO A 450 10.90 13.55 25.33
CA PRO A 450 11.41 14.78 24.71
C PRO A 450 11.69 14.66 23.21
N ARG A 451 11.73 13.42 22.69
CA ARG A 451 11.90 13.11 21.27
C ARG A 451 10.72 12.25 20.83
N PHE A 452 10.00 12.72 19.82
CA PHE A 452 8.78 12.08 19.34
C PHE A 452 8.60 12.26 17.84
N PHE A 453 7.85 11.36 17.22
CA PHE A 453 7.25 11.61 15.92
C PHE A 453 5.86 12.24 16.13
N VAL A 454 5.49 13.24 15.33
CA VAL A 454 4.17 13.87 15.40
C VAL A 454 3.52 14.01 14.03
N SER A 455 2.23 13.70 13.94
CA SER A 455 1.38 14.01 12.79
C SER A 455 0.13 14.75 13.26
N VAL A 456 -0.48 15.54 12.38
CA VAL A 456 -1.68 16.32 12.70
C VAL A 456 -2.87 15.80 11.90
N LEU A 457 -3.94 15.50 12.62
CA LEU A 457 -5.19 15.00 12.09
C LEU A 457 -6.22 16.13 12.07
N ARG A 458 -6.61 16.56 10.87
CA ARG A 458 -7.69 17.53 10.70
C ARG A 458 -9.03 16.81 10.78
N THR A 459 -9.86 17.23 11.73
CA THR A 459 -11.21 16.72 11.95
C THR A 459 -12.18 17.42 11.00
N GLY A 460 -12.54 16.74 9.91
CA GLY A 460 -13.54 17.21 8.93
C GLY A 460 -13.83 16.14 7.88
N THR A 461 -15.01 16.17 7.25
CA THR A 461 -15.37 15.27 6.14
C THR A 461 -14.47 15.55 4.95
N VAL A 462 -13.37 14.82 4.85
CA VAL A 462 -12.51 14.83 3.67
C VAL A 462 -13.13 13.84 2.67
N PRO A 463 -13.50 14.27 1.44
CA PRO A 463 -14.03 13.37 0.42
C PRO A 463 -13.07 12.19 0.18
N ALA A 464 -13.62 10.99 0.02
CA ALA A 464 -12.84 9.82 -0.38
C ALA A 464 -12.07 10.15 -1.67
N GLY A 465 -10.73 10.11 -1.61
CA GLY A 465 -9.84 10.50 -2.71
C GLY A 465 -8.98 11.76 -2.44
N SER A 466 -9.38 12.64 -1.52
CA SER A 466 -8.62 13.87 -1.19
C SER A 466 -7.45 13.63 -0.21
N PHE A 467 -7.18 12.39 0.18
CA PHE A 467 -6.05 12.01 1.04
C PHE A 467 -4.72 11.90 0.29
N ALA A 468 -4.75 11.84 -1.05
CA ALA A 468 -3.56 11.82 -1.88
C ALA A 468 -2.89 13.21 -1.87
N GLY A 469 -1.95 13.41 -0.95
CA GLY A 469 -1.13 14.64 -0.89
C GLY A 469 -1.19 15.40 0.43
N ASP A 470 -1.98 14.95 1.41
CA ASP A 470 -1.99 15.57 2.75
C ASP A 470 -0.70 15.24 3.52
N ARG A 471 0.29 16.12 3.38
CA ARG A 471 1.59 15.99 4.05
C ARG A 471 1.49 16.10 5.57
N SER A 472 0.40 16.66 6.12
CA SER A 472 0.24 16.83 7.57
C SER A 472 0.08 15.51 8.33
N ARG A 473 -0.26 14.43 7.62
CA ARG A 473 -0.32 13.06 8.14
C ARG A 473 1.03 12.35 8.17
N LYS A 474 2.04 12.86 7.46
CA LYS A 474 3.37 12.26 7.51
C LYS A 474 3.99 12.59 8.87
N PRO A 475 4.39 11.59 9.67
CA PRO A 475 5.00 11.86 10.95
C PRO A 475 6.29 12.69 10.78
N MET A 476 6.41 13.77 11.54
CA MET A 476 7.59 14.60 11.62
C MET A 476 8.36 14.25 12.89
N TYR A 477 9.66 13.99 12.77
CA TYR A 477 10.55 13.85 13.91
C TYR A 477 10.75 15.19 14.60
N VAL A 478 10.60 15.23 15.92
CA VAL A 478 10.83 16.39 16.76
C VAL A 478 11.75 16.00 17.91
N ASP A 479 12.79 16.78 18.09
CA ASP A 479 13.64 16.78 19.28
C ASP A 479 13.53 18.16 19.92
N ILE A 480 13.03 18.24 21.15
CA ILE A 480 12.87 19.52 21.85
C ILE A 480 14.21 20.23 22.11
N GLY A 481 15.33 19.51 22.04
CA GLY A 481 16.68 20.09 22.08
C GLY A 481 17.08 20.84 20.81
N SER A 482 16.27 20.80 19.74
CA SER A 482 16.55 21.42 18.45
C SER A 482 15.56 22.54 18.14
N PRO A 483 15.93 23.83 18.30
CA PRO A 483 15.03 24.96 18.04
C PRO A 483 14.37 24.96 16.65
N PRO A 484 15.06 24.59 15.54
CA PRO A 484 14.42 24.50 14.22
C PRO A 484 13.31 23.46 14.15
N LEU A 485 13.45 22.32 14.85
CA LEU A 485 12.43 21.27 14.88
C LEU A 485 11.22 21.69 15.73
N VAL A 486 11.45 22.39 16.84
CA VAL A 486 10.38 22.98 17.65
C VAL A 486 9.57 24.00 16.84
N LEU A 487 10.24 24.90 16.11
CA LEU A 487 9.57 25.86 15.24
C LEU A 487 8.77 25.19 14.11
N ALA A 488 9.29 24.09 13.53
CA ALA A 488 8.56 23.31 12.53
C ALA A 488 7.32 22.64 13.14
N PHE A 489 7.43 22.13 14.36
CA PHE A 489 6.31 21.57 15.11
C PHE A 489 5.23 22.62 15.41
N GLU A 490 5.60 23.80 15.87
CA GLU A 490 4.64 24.90 16.11
C GLU A 490 3.85 25.25 14.85
N ARG A 491 4.51 25.27 13.68
CA ARG A 491 3.83 25.51 12.38
C ARG A 491 2.90 24.38 11.99
N LEU A 492 3.34 23.13 12.19
CA LEU A 492 2.53 21.95 11.87
C LEU A 492 1.26 21.89 12.75
N ALA A 493 1.39 22.20 14.04
CA ALA A 493 0.32 22.17 15.04
C ALA A 493 -0.44 23.51 15.18
N GLY A 494 -0.34 24.41 14.21
CA GLY A 494 -0.89 25.77 14.30
C GLY A 494 -2.43 25.84 14.28
N ASP A 495 -3.11 24.79 13.80
CA ASP A 495 -4.57 24.71 13.75
C ASP A 495 -5.13 24.21 15.11
N PRO A 496 -5.84 25.04 15.89
CA PRO A 496 -6.38 24.63 17.17
C PRO A 496 -7.52 23.61 17.09
N ALA A 497 -8.15 23.45 15.92
CA ALA A 497 -9.22 22.50 15.70
C ALA A 497 -8.69 21.09 15.38
N ALA A 498 -7.39 20.94 15.09
CA ALA A 498 -6.79 19.67 14.74
C ALA A 498 -6.34 18.89 15.98
N ALA A 499 -6.37 17.56 15.88
CA ALA A 499 -5.74 16.68 16.86
C ALA A 499 -4.28 16.41 16.44
N ALA A 500 -3.40 16.14 17.39
CA ALA A 500 -2.04 15.70 17.11
C ALA A 500 -1.79 14.29 17.67
N VAL A 501 -1.19 13.44 16.85
CA VAL A 501 -0.80 12.07 17.19
C VAL A 501 0.71 12.06 17.37
N PHE A 502 1.16 11.71 18.57
CA PHE A 502 2.56 11.58 18.94
C PHE A 502 2.91 10.10 19.08
N GLN A 503 4.10 9.74 18.65
CA GLN A 503 4.65 8.41 18.82
C GLN A 503 6.05 8.51 19.40
N GLU A 504 6.40 7.55 20.25
CA GLU A 504 7.76 7.46 20.76
C GLU A 504 8.76 7.26 19.61
N VAL A 505 10.02 7.66 19.84
CA VAL A 505 11.11 7.40 18.90
C VAL A 505 11.74 6.05 19.25
N THR A 506 11.42 5.04 18.44
CA THR A 506 12.07 3.72 18.46
C THR A 506 12.16 3.15 17.03
N PRO A 507 13.34 2.62 16.60
CA PRO A 507 14.61 2.62 17.32
C PRO A 507 15.15 4.05 17.56
N LYS A 508 16.00 4.19 18.57
CA LYS A 508 16.67 5.47 18.83
C LYS A 508 17.78 5.69 17.79
N PRO A 509 18.03 6.92 17.33
CA PRO A 509 19.17 7.19 16.44
C PRO A 509 20.52 6.73 16.99
N GLU A 510 20.65 6.70 18.32
CA GLU A 510 21.84 6.22 19.03
C GLU A 510 22.05 4.70 18.94
N THR A 511 20.98 3.93 18.67
CA THR A 511 21.03 2.47 18.51
C THR A 511 21.06 2.05 17.04
N ALA A 512 21.17 3.02 16.12
CA ALA A 512 21.26 2.78 14.70
C ALA A 512 22.51 1.96 14.33
N LEU A 513 22.38 1.11 13.30
CA LEU A 513 23.49 0.34 12.77
C LEU A 513 24.53 1.28 12.15
N LEU A 514 25.80 0.96 12.36
CA LEU A 514 26.89 1.69 11.70
C LEU A 514 27.09 1.14 10.28
N ASP A 515 27.25 2.03 9.30
CA ASP A 515 27.71 1.64 7.98
C ASP A 515 29.21 1.27 7.98
N HIS A 516 29.73 0.87 6.82
CA HIS A 516 31.14 0.52 6.63
C HIS A 516 32.13 1.67 6.94
N GLN A 517 31.66 2.91 7.08
CA GLN A 517 32.46 4.08 7.46
C GLN A 517 32.30 4.43 8.94
N GLY A 518 31.58 3.61 9.72
CA GLY A 518 31.30 3.87 11.13
C GLY A 518 30.22 4.93 11.35
N VAL A 519 29.44 5.30 10.32
CA VAL A 519 28.38 6.31 10.45
C VAL A 519 27.05 5.63 10.78
N PRO A 520 26.33 6.06 11.84
CA PRO A 520 25.04 5.48 12.19
C PRO A 520 24.00 5.77 11.10
N ARG A 521 23.26 4.73 10.69
CA ARG A 521 22.20 4.76 9.69
C ARG A 521 20.94 4.14 10.28
N VAL A 522 19.85 4.93 10.29
CA VAL A 522 18.52 4.38 10.55
C VAL A 522 18.17 3.44 9.40
N THR A 523 17.79 2.21 9.74
CA THR A 523 17.46 1.16 8.78
C THR A 523 16.00 0.74 8.94
N GLU A 524 15.44 0.24 7.86
CA GLU A 524 14.16 -0.45 7.80
C GLU A 524 14.35 -1.67 6.90
N TYR A 525 13.83 -2.81 7.36
CA TYR A 525 13.86 -4.08 6.68
C TYR A 525 12.49 -4.34 6.04
N VAL A 526 12.50 -4.94 4.87
CA VAL A 526 11.30 -5.58 4.31
C VAL A 526 11.46 -7.08 4.46
N ILE A 527 10.68 -7.67 5.36
CA ILE A 527 10.69 -9.09 5.68
C ILE A 527 9.46 -9.70 5.02
N GLU A 528 9.65 -10.63 4.09
CA GLU A 528 8.56 -11.33 3.42
C GLU A 528 8.31 -12.68 4.08
N LEU A 529 7.06 -12.98 4.42
CA LEU A 529 6.66 -14.19 5.14
C LEU A 529 5.50 -14.90 4.45
N ASN A 530 5.54 -16.23 4.44
CA ASN A 530 4.37 -17.06 4.18
C ASN A 530 3.56 -17.21 5.49
N CYS A 531 2.47 -16.45 5.65
CA CYS A 531 1.69 -16.51 6.89
C CYS A 531 0.81 -17.77 7.02
N ARG A 532 0.78 -18.65 6.01
CA ARG A 532 0.06 -19.93 6.06
C ARG A 532 0.94 -21.12 6.40
N GLY A 533 2.26 -20.92 6.43
CA GLY A 533 3.23 -21.99 6.51
C GLY A 533 3.28 -22.83 5.23
N ASP A 534 4.26 -23.73 5.17
CA ASP A 534 4.34 -24.72 4.10
C ASP A 534 3.21 -25.73 4.33
N GLN A 535 2.18 -25.68 3.48
CA GLN A 535 1.24 -26.78 3.38
C GLN A 535 1.94 -27.88 2.60
N GLU A 536 2.51 -28.86 3.31
CA GLU A 536 3.03 -30.10 2.71
C GLU A 536 1.99 -30.82 1.85
#